data_AF-A0A660T7E6-F1
#
_entry.id   AF-A0A660T7E6-F1
#
_cell.length_a   1.000
_cell.length_b   1.000
_cell.length_c   1.000
_cell.angle_alpha   90.00
_cell.angle_beta   90.00
_cell.angle_gamma   90.00
#
_symmetry.space_group_name_H-M   'P 1'
#
loop_
_entity.id
_entity.type
_entity.pdbx_description
1 polymer ?
#
loop_
_entity_poly.entity_id
_entity_poly.type
_entity_poly.pdbx_seq_one_letter_code
_entity_poly.pdbx_strand_id
1 'polypeptide(L)'
;MVFGEFEREMTAQRTAVNAYERSKRGLANGGLVPLGYRRDKEKKRYLIVYEKEALIVKEIFNTYVKEKSIKKTMDIIKEKYEGINSRLKRITRSRIYSILTNKAYIGIREIYKKDRDRTEEVKAVWDGIVDEKIFMEVGELLKLNRLRFHAANTKCFNYVLSGLIRCEKCGEKLQGKSAYSSVKKKHYYYSHKNTCKNGGINRIDAGTV
;
A
#
# COMPACT_ATOMS: atom_id res chain seq x y z
N MET A 1 33.23 26.04 -2.31
CA MET A 1 32.23 25.04 -1.86
C MET A 1 30.90 25.16 -2.61
N VAL A 2 30.41 26.38 -2.88
CA VAL A 2 29.16 26.67 -3.63
C VAL A 2 29.11 26.13 -5.08
N PHE A 3 30.23 26.18 -5.81
CA PHE A 3 30.27 25.72 -7.22
C PHE A 3 29.98 24.22 -7.37
N GLY A 4 30.51 23.39 -6.46
CA GLY A 4 30.27 21.94 -6.48
C GLY A 4 28.84 21.54 -6.09
N GLU A 5 28.14 22.36 -5.30
CA GLU A 5 26.71 22.16 -5.01
C GLU A 5 25.86 22.50 -6.22
N PHE A 6 26.17 23.62 -6.89
CA PHE A 6 25.48 24.04 -8.10
C PHE A 6 25.60 23.01 -9.24
N GLU A 7 26.79 22.44 -9.46
CA GLU A 7 26.98 21.38 -10.48
C GLU A 7 26.20 20.10 -10.17
N ARG A 8 26.11 19.73 -8.89
CA ARG A 8 25.32 18.58 -8.44
C ARG A 8 23.84 18.82 -8.70
N GLU A 9 23.33 20.00 -8.38
CA GLU A 9 21.94 20.37 -8.64
C GLU A 9 21.62 20.35 -10.13
N MET A 10 22.47 20.96 -10.96
CA MET A 10 22.32 20.96 -12.42
C MET A 10 22.32 19.53 -13.00
N THR A 11 23.20 18.67 -12.51
CA THR A 11 23.26 17.26 -12.92
C THR A 11 22.01 16.50 -12.49
N ALA A 12 21.53 16.72 -11.26
CA ALA A 12 20.30 16.13 -10.75
C ALA A 12 19.08 16.56 -11.58
N GLN A 13 18.99 17.85 -11.94
CA GLN A 13 17.92 18.35 -12.81
C GLN A 13 17.96 17.70 -14.20
N ARG A 14 19.13 17.67 -14.84
CA ARG A 14 19.30 17.05 -16.17
C ARG A 14 18.95 15.56 -16.16
N THR A 15 19.38 14.82 -15.16
CA THR A 15 19.06 13.39 -15.03
C THR A 15 17.57 13.15 -14.82
N ALA A 16 16.89 14.00 -14.05
CA ALA A 16 15.45 13.94 -13.85
C ALA A 16 14.67 14.22 -15.15
N VAL A 17 15.04 15.26 -15.91
CA VAL A 17 14.43 15.57 -17.20
C VAL A 17 14.60 14.41 -18.18
N ASN A 18 15.82 13.89 -18.31
CA ASN A 18 16.10 12.72 -19.16
C ASN A 18 15.29 11.49 -18.73
N ALA A 19 15.08 11.26 -17.43
CA ALA A 19 14.27 10.15 -16.93
C ALA A 19 12.78 10.33 -17.24
N TYR A 20 12.28 11.57 -17.22
CA TYR A 20 10.92 11.92 -17.60
C TYR A 20 10.69 11.72 -19.11
N GLU A 21 11.57 12.26 -19.95
CA GLU A 21 11.49 12.09 -21.41
C GLU A 21 11.57 10.62 -21.84
N ARG A 22 12.45 9.83 -21.22
CA ARG A 22 12.49 8.38 -21.45
C ARG A 22 11.19 7.70 -21.07
N SER A 23 10.60 8.09 -19.93
CA SER A 23 9.31 7.54 -19.51
C SER A 23 8.22 7.88 -20.51
N LYS A 24 8.19 9.09 -21.06
CA LYS A 24 7.23 9.49 -22.11
C LYS A 24 7.31 8.63 -23.37
N ARG A 25 8.51 8.15 -23.71
CA ARG A 25 8.73 7.21 -24.82
C ARG A 25 8.34 5.76 -24.48
N GLY A 26 7.78 5.50 -23.29
CA GLY A 26 7.40 4.16 -22.84
C GLY A 26 8.58 3.28 -22.41
N LEU A 27 9.80 3.81 -22.36
CA LEU A 27 11.01 3.06 -22.04
C LEU A 27 11.13 2.76 -20.55
N ALA A 28 11.74 1.62 -20.20
CA ALA A 28 12.01 1.28 -18.81
C ALA A 28 13.15 2.13 -18.24
N ASN A 29 12.85 2.89 -17.20
CA ASN A 29 13.89 3.53 -16.39
C ASN A 29 14.66 2.51 -15.52
N GLY A 30 15.68 3.01 -14.83
CA GLY A 30 16.37 2.27 -13.77
C GLY A 30 15.43 1.75 -12.67
N GLY A 31 15.92 0.84 -11.84
CA GLY A 31 15.18 0.29 -10.71
C GLY A 31 14.77 -1.17 -10.87
N LEU A 32 13.93 -1.61 -9.93
CA LEU A 32 13.46 -2.99 -9.84
C LEU A 32 12.50 -3.31 -10.99
N VAL A 33 12.83 -4.34 -11.76
CA VAL A 33 11.95 -4.85 -12.83
C VAL A 33 10.71 -5.46 -12.19
N PRO A 34 9.49 -5.32 -12.74
CA PRO A 34 8.33 -6.04 -12.21
C PRO A 34 8.50 -7.57 -12.29
N LEU A 35 7.73 -8.33 -11.49
CA LEU A 35 7.69 -9.80 -11.61
C LEU A 35 7.14 -10.15 -13.00
N GLY A 36 7.62 -11.20 -13.67
CA GLY A 36 7.12 -11.55 -15.02
C GLY A 36 7.93 -10.94 -16.15
N TYR A 37 8.83 -10.00 -15.84
CA TYR A 37 9.66 -9.33 -16.83
C TYR A 37 11.16 -9.48 -16.52
N ARG A 38 11.97 -9.32 -17.57
CA ARG A 38 13.43 -9.18 -17.52
C ARG A 38 13.87 -8.01 -18.39
N ARG A 39 15.07 -7.49 -18.14
CA ARG A 39 15.67 -6.52 -19.05
C ARG A 39 16.12 -7.23 -20.30
N ASP A 40 15.81 -6.63 -21.44
CA ASP A 40 16.36 -7.06 -22.71
C ASP A 40 17.89 -6.84 -22.70
N LYS A 41 18.64 -7.83 -23.19
CA LYS A 41 20.11 -7.78 -23.28
C LYS A 41 20.59 -7.01 -24.51
N GLU A 42 19.79 -7.02 -25.57
CA GLU A 42 20.10 -6.41 -26.87
C GLU A 42 19.61 -4.96 -26.90
N LYS A 43 18.37 -4.73 -26.44
CA LYS A 43 17.75 -3.40 -26.44
C LYS A 43 17.79 -2.76 -25.06
N LYS A 44 18.68 -1.78 -24.88
CA LYS A 44 18.76 -1.00 -23.63
C LYS A 44 17.41 -0.37 -23.30
N ARG A 45 16.97 -0.53 -22.04
CA ARG A 45 15.71 0.02 -21.49
C ARG A 45 14.42 -0.64 -21.99
N TYR A 46 14.53 -1.82 -22.60
CA TYR A 46 13.38 -2.65 -22.95
C TYR A 46 13.17 -3.72 -21.88
N LEU A 47 11.91 -4.13 -21.72
CA LEU A 47 11.53 -5.27 -20.90
C LEU A 47 10.99 -6.37 -21.80
N ILE A 48 11.40 -7.60 -21.53
CA ILE A 48 10.90 -8.80 -22.19
C ILE A 48 10.10 -9.63 -21.18
N VAL A 49 9.06 -10.28 -21.67
CA VAL A 49 8.25 -11.20 -20.86
C VAL A 49 9.09 -12.45 -20.56
N TYR A 50 9.13 -12.84 -19.30
CA TYR A 50 9.73 -14.09 -18.86
C TYR A 50 8.63 -15.08 -18.50
N GLU A 51 8.37 -16.03 -19.40
CA GLU A 51 7.18 -16.88 -19.40
C GLU A 51 6.91 -17.56 -18.05
N LYS A 52 7.93 -18.15 -17.42
CA LYS A 52 7.77 -18.83 -16.13
C LYS A 52 7.23 -17.90 -15.03
N GLU A 53 7.65 -16.64 -15.01
CA GLU A 53 7.12 -15.67 -14.05
C GLU A 53 5.82 -15.01 -14.52
N ALA A 54 5.62 -14.89 -15.83
CA ALA A 54 4.39 -14.35 -16.40
C ALA A 54 3.18 -15.24 -16.04
N LEU A 55 3.36 -16.56 -16.03
CA LEU A 55 2.36 -17.52 -15.54
C LEU A 55 2.00 -17.27 -14.08
N ILE A 56 2.99 -17.01 -13.22
CA ILE A 56 2.75 -16.71 -11.81
C ILE A 56 1.95 -15.40 -11.67
N VAL A 57 2.28 -14.37 -12.46
CA VAL A 57 1.52 -13.12 -12.46
C VAL A 57 0.06 -13.38 -12.85
N LYS A 58 -0.19 -14.11 -13.95
CA LYS A 58 -1.56 -14.48 -14.36
C LYS A 58 -2.30 -15.22 -13.25
N GLU A 59 -1.64 -16.16 -12.57
CA GLU A 59 -2.23 -16.87 -11.45
C GLU A 59 -2.55 -15.97 -10.25
N ILE A 60 -1.70 -14.98 -9.94
CA ILE A 60 -1.98 -14.00 -8.88
C ILE A 60 -3.29 -13.25 -9.16
N PHE A 61 -3.46 -12.75 -10.40
CA PHE A 61 -4.67 -12.03 -10.80
C PHE A 61 -5.91 -12.93 -10.72
N ASN A 62 -5.87 -14.12 -11.30
CA ASN A 62 -6.98 -15.07 -11.28
C ASN A 62 -7.34 -15.53 -9.86
N THR A 63 -6.33 -15.79 -9.02
CA THR A 63 -6.53 -16.16 -7.61
C THR A 63 -7.18 -15.03 -6.82
N TYR A 64 -6.83 -13.77 -7.11
CA TYR A 64 -7.47 -12.63 -6.47
C TYR A 64 -8.93 -12.46 -6.89
N VAL A 65 -9.24 -12.61 -8.20
CA VAL A 65 -10.63 -12.57 -8.69
C VAL A 65 -11.48 -13.63 -7.98
N LYS A 66 -10.94 -14.83 -7.79
CA LYS A 66 -11.62 -15.94 -7.10
C LYS A 66 -11.81 -15.69 -5.60
N GLU A 67 -10.73 -15.37 -4.88
CA GLU A 67 -10.76 -15.28 -3.41
C GLU A 67 -11.25 -13.92 -2.87
N LYS A 68 -11.15 -12.87 -3.70
CA LYS A 68 -11.49 -11.47 -3.36
C LYS A 68 -10.80 -10.96 -2.10
N SER A 69 -9.65 -11.55 -1.73
CA SER A 69 -8.92 -11.26 -0.49
C SER A 69 -7.41 -11.33 -0.69
N ILE A 70 -6.73 -10.19 -0.46
CA ILE A 70 -5.27 -10.06 -0.63
C ILE A 70 -4.52 -11.07 0.26
N LYS A 71 -5.00 -11.27 1.50
CA LYS A 71 -4.35 -12.20 2.43
C LYS A 71 -4.42 -13.63 1.90
N LYS A 72 -5.60 -14.08 1.46
CA LYS A 72 -5.77 -15.43 0.92
C LYS A 72 -4.95 -15.64 -0.35
N THR A 73 -4.97 -14.68 -1.28
CA THR A 73 -4.13 -14.72 -2.48
C THR A 73 -2.65 -14.81 -2.12
N MET A 74 -2.20 -14.05 -1.13
CA MET A 74 -0.82 -14.11 -0.63
C MET A 74 -0.47 -15.50 -0.09
N ASP A 75 -1.33 -16.07 0.75
CA ASP A 75 -1.10 -17.38 1.38
C ASP A 75 -1.01 -18.49 0.32
N ILE A 76 -1.92 -18.52 -0.66
CA ILE A 76 -1.92 -19.50 -1.77
C ILE A 76 -0.66 -19.38 -2.64
N ILE A 77 -0.29 -18.16 -3.03
CA ILE A 77 0.87 -17.93 -3.90
C ILE A 77 2.17 -18.21 -3.15
N LYS A 78 2.21 -17.93 -1.86
CA LYS A 78 3.34 -18.25 -0.99
C LYS A 78 3.51 -19.77 -0.89
N GLU A 79 2.46 -20.51 -0.60
CA GLU A 79 2.49 -21.97 -0.54
C GLU A 79 3.01 -22.61 -1.84
N LYS A 80 2.61 -22.09 -2.99
CA LYS A 80 2.99 -22.66 -4.30
C LYS A 80 4.37 -22.27 -4.79
N TYR A 81 4.88 -21.08 -4.44
CA TYR A 81 6.05 -20.49 -5.11
C TYR A 81 7.16 -20.02 -4.18
N GLU A 82 6.94 -20.03 -2.86
CA GLU A 82 8.00 -19.75 -1.91
C GLU A 82 9.10 -20.81 -2.02
N GLY A 83 10.36 -20.37 -2.12
CA GLY A 83 11.51 -21.25 -2.33
C GLY A 83 11.76 -21.65 -3.79
N ILE A 84 10.74 -21.67 -4.67
CA ILE A 84 10.89 -21.98 -6.10
C ILE A 84 11.37 -20.75 -6.88
N ASN A 85 10.80 -19.57 -6.59
CA ASN A 85 11.22 -18.32 -7.20
C ASN A 85 11.89 -17.40 -6.17
N SER A 86 13.16 -17.07 -6.41
CA SER A 86 13.94 -16.19 -5.53
C SER A 86 13.32 -14.81 -5.32
N ARG A 87 12.58 -14.30 -6.31
CA ARG A 87 11.89 -12.99 -6.27
C ARG A 87 10.60 -13.02 -5.44
N LEU A 88 10.14 -14.22 -5.05
CA LEU A 88 8.96 -14.48 -4.24
C LEU A 88 9.31 -15.01 -2.84
N LYS A 89 10.59 -15.03 -2.46
CA LYS A 89 11.04 -15.52 -1.15
C LYS A 89 10.46 -14.74 0.06
N ARG A 90 10.00 -13.51 -0.14
CA ARG A 90 9.40 -12.65 0.91
C ARG A 90 8.16 -11.95 0.40
N ILE A 91 7.14 -12.72 0.02
CA ILE A 91 5.85 -12.15 -0.36
C ILE A 91 5.19 -11.52 0.88
N THR A 92 4.71 -10.29 0.71
CA THR A 92 3.91 -9.56 1.70
C THR A 92 2.60 -9.10 1.08
N ARG A 93 1.62 -8.73 1.91
CA ARG A 93 0.34 -8.17 1.45
C ARG A 93 0.54 -6.95 0.56
N SER A 94 1.44 -6.05 0.94
CA SER A 94 1.80 -4.87 0.16
C SER A 94 2.41 -5.23 -1.18
N ARG A 95 3.19 -6.32 -1.25
CA ARG A 95 3.75 -6.80 -2.51
C ARG A 95 2.68 -7.32 -3.46
N ILE A 96 1.73 -8.12 -2.95
CA ILE A 96 0.59 -8.60 -3.76
C ILE A 96 -0.25 -7.42 -4.24
N TYR A 97 -0.59 -6.49 -3.34
CA TYR A 97 -1.31 -5.27 -3.72
C TYR A 97 -0.58 -4.50 -4.82
N SER A 98 0.72 -4.26 -4.65
CA SER A 98 1.54 -3.59 -5.67
C SER A 98 1.59 -4.33 -7.01
N ILE A 99 1.46 -5.66 -7.04
CA ILE A 99 1.38 -6.42 -8.30
C ILE A 99 0.02 -6.21 -8.94
N LEU A 100 -1.07 -6.34 -8.18
CA LEU A 100 -2.44 -6.20 -8.66
C LEU A 100 -2.76 -4.79 -9.18
N THR A 101 -2.11 -3.75 -8.65
CA THR A 101 -2.33 -2.36 -9.08
C THR A 101 -1.35 -1.85 -10.14
N ASN A 102 -0.32 -2.63 -10.51
CA ASN A 102 0.72 -2.15 -11.42
C ASN A 102 0.28 -2.25 -12.88
N LYS A 103 0.08 -1.10 -13.52
CA LYS A 103 -0.34 -1.01 -14.93
C LYS A 103 0.70 -1.52 -15.94
N ALA A 104 1.94 -1.78 -15.51
CA ALA A 104 2.94 -2.41 -16.37
C ALA A 104 2.45 -3.76 -16.93
N TYR A 105 1.59 -4.46 -16.19
CA TYR A 105 1.03 -5.76 -16.60
C TYR A 105 0.01 -5.70 -17.72
N ILE A 106 -0.52 -4.52 -18.04
CA ILE A 106 -1.37 -4.25 -19.21
C ILE A 106 -0.61 -3.48 -20.30
N GLY A 107 0.72 -3.39 -20.20
CA GLY A 107 1.54 -2.66 -21.17
C GLY A 107 1.42 -1.13 -21.06
N ILE A 108 1.03 -0.60 -19.89
CA ILE A 108 0.94 0.84 -19.64
C ILE A 108 1.99 1.25 -18.62
N ARG A 109 2.65 2.38 -18.88
CA ARG A 109 3.63 2.98 -17.97
C ARG A 109 3.05 4.24 -17.33
N GLU A 110 3.06 4.25 -16.00
CA GLU A 110 2.69 5.42 -15.20
C GLU A 110 3.91 6.32 -14.97
N ILE A 111 3.73 7.61 -15.22
CA ILE A 111 4.73 8.65 -15.03
C ILE A 111 4.24 9.60 -13.94
N TYR A 112 4.90 9.55 -12.78
CA TYR A 112 4.62 10.45 -11.67
C TYR A 112 5.27 11.81 -11.95
N LYS A 113 4.47 12.88 -11.97
CA LYS A 113 5.00 14.24 -11.98
C LYS A 113 5.52 14.64 -10.59
N LYS A 114 6.37 15.67 -10.54
CA LYS A 114 6.87 16.26 -9.28
C LYS A 114 5.73 16.64 -8.34
N ASP A 115 4.63 17.11 -8.92
CA ASP A 115 3.35 17.26 -8.25
C ASP A 115 2.68 15.88 -8.24
N ARG A 116 2.74 15.18 -7.10
CA ARG A 116 2.35 13.76 -6.96
C ARG A 116 0.89 13.46 -7.32
N ASP A 117 0.10 14.49 -7.59
CA ASP A 117 -1.32 14.40 -7.91
C ASP A 117 -1.60 14.16 -9.40
N ARG A 118 -0.58 14.34 -10.27
CA ARG A 118 -0.73 14.14 -11.72
C ARG A 118 0.11 12.96 -12.20
N THR A 119 -0.57 11.87 -12.53
CA THR A 119 0.02 10.71 -13.22
C THR A 119 -0.28 10.82 -14.71
N GLU A 120 0.76 10.84 -15.54
CA GLU A 120 0.61 10.65 -16.99
C GLU A 120 0.73 9.15 -17.30
N GLU A 121 -0.14 8.65 -18.18
CA GLU A 121 -0.10 7.26 -18.65
C GLU A 121 0.35 7.24 -20.09
N VAL A 122 1.34 6.41 -20.39
CA VAL A 122 1.82 6.21 -21.76
C VAL A 122 1.90 4.74 -22.07
N LYS A 123 1.72 4.39 -23.35
CA LYS A 123 1.92 3.03 -23.83
C LYS A 123 3.38 2.62 -23.57
N ALA A 124 3.56 1.50 -22.88
CA ALA A 124 4.87 0.95 -22.64
C ALA A 124 5.42 0.28 -23.90
N VAL A 125 6.74 0.13 -23.92
CA VAL A 125 7.44 -0.53 -25.02
C VAL A 125 7.41 -2.06 -24.89
N TRP A 126 7.00 -2.59 -23.75
CA TRP A 126 6.88 -4.02 -23.47
C TRP A 126 5.44 -4.49 -23.50
N ASP A 127 5.25 -5.78 -23.73
CA ASP A 127 3.91 -6.38 -23.83
C ASP A 127 3.24 -6.55 -22.46
N GLY A 128 1.92 -6.41 -22.44
CA GLY A 128 1.10 -6.75 -21.29
C GLY A 128 1.09 -8.27 -21.06
N ILE A 129 1.18 -8.68 -19.79
CA ILE A 129 1.05 -10.10 -19.39
C ILE A 129 -0.42 -10.46 -19.14
N VAL A 130 -1.24 -9.50 -18.73
CA VAL A 130 -2.63 -9.69 -18.30
C VAL A 130 -3.57 -8.90 -19.19
N ASP A 131 -4.74 -9.45 -19.49
CA ASP A 131 -5.80 -8.75 -20.20
C ASP A 131 -6.32 -7.55 -19.43
N GLU A 132 -6.59 -6.47 -20.16
CA GLU A 132 -7.12 -5.22 -19.60
C GLU A 132 -8.42 -5.44 -18.82
N LYS A 133 -9.28 -6.35 -19.29
CA LYS A 133 -10.55 -6.71 -18.63
C LYS A 133 -10.34 -7.26 -17.22
N ILE A 134 -9.42 -8.22 -17.06
CA ILE A 134 -9.11 -8.83 -15.76
C ILE A 134 -8.51 -7.78 -14.82
N PHE A 135 -7.62 -6.92 -15.35
CA PHE A 135 -7.02 -5.86 -14.57
C PHE A 135 -8.07 -4.86 -14.04
N MET A 136 -9.01 -4.45 -14.89
CA MET A 136 -10.11 -3.56 -14.49
C MET A 136 -11.00 -4.19 -13.42
N GLU A 137 -11.39 -5.46 -13.60
CA GLU A 137 -12.19 -6.21 -12.62
C GLU A 137 -11.50 -6.27 -11.25
N VAL A 138 -10.20 -6.60 -11.23
CA VAL A 138 -9.40 -6.60 -10.00
C VAL A 138 -9.40 -5.22 -9.34
N GLY A 139 -9.26 -4.15 -10.13
CA GLY A 139 -9.31 -2.78 -9.65
C GLY A 139 -10.64 -2.42 -8.98
N GLU A 140 -11.76 -2.86 -9.55
CA GLU A 140 -13.10 -2.68 -8.96
C GLU A 140 -13.26 -3.47 -7.66
N LEU A 141 -12.85 -4.74 -7.65
CA LEU A 141 -12.89 -5.58 -6.45
C LEU A 141 -12.05 -4.97 -5.30
N LEU A 142 -10.88 -4.41 -5.61
CA LEU A 142 -10.04 -3.70 -4.64
C LEU A 142 -10.75 -2.47 -4.05
N LYS A 143 -11.42 -1.67 -4.90
CA LYS A 143 -12.21 -0.50 -4.46
C LYS A 143 -13.37 -0.92 -3.56
N LEU A 144 -14.14 -1.94 -3.96
CA LEU A 144 -15.27 -2.45 -3.17
C LEU A 144 -14.82 -2.97 -1.81
N ASN A 145 -13.72 -3.72 -1.77
CA ASN A 145 -13.13 -4.20 -0.53
C ASN A 145 -12.70 -3.04 0.38
N ARG A 146 -12.03 -2.02 -0.19
CA ARG A 146 -11.68 -0.81 0.56
C ARG A 146 -12.90 -0.16 1.19
N LEU A 147 -13.98 0.05 0.42
CA LEU A 147 -15.22 0.65 0.93
C LEU A 147 -15.85 -0.20 2.04
N ARG A 148 -15.90 -1.53 1.88
CA ARG A 148 -16.46 -2.45 2.89
C ARG A 148 -15.74 -2.32 4.23
N PHE A 149 -14.41 -2.31 4.24
CA PHE A 149 -13.64 -2.27 5.49
C PHE A 149 -13.55 -0.86 6.10
N HIS A 150 -13.56 0.20 5.28
CA HIS A 150 -13.61 1.57 5.81
C HIS A 150 -14.99 1.93 6.36
N ALA A 151 -16.08 1.50 5.71
CA ALA A 151 -17.45 1.71 6.21
C ALA A 151 -17.72 0.94 7.52
N ALA A 152 -17.13 -0.24 7.69
CA ALA A 152 -17.23 -1.02 8.93
C ALA A 152 -16.53 -0.37 10.13
N ASN A 153 -15.49 0.44 9.89
CA ASN A 153 -14.73 1.15 10.94
C ASN A 153 -15.40 2.44 11.45
N THR A 154 -16.61 2.76 10.97
CA THR A 154 -17.36 3.95 11.40
C THR A 154 -17.97 3.81 12.80
N LYS A 155 -17.83 2.65 13.47
CA LYS A 155 -18.25 2.46 14.86
C LYS A 155 -17.18 2.89 15.88
N CYS A 156 -16.47 3.98 15.61
CA CYS A 156 -15.64 4.61 16.62
C CYS A 156 -16.54 5.40 17.58
N PHE A 157 -16.55 5.03 18.85
CA PHE A 157 -17.23 5.80 19.89
C PHE A 157 -16.56 7.17 20.02
N ASN A 158 -17.37 8.23 20.00
CA ASN A 158 -16.88 9.59 20.11
C ASN A 158 -16.66 9.97 21.57
N TYR A 159 -15.41 10.10 21.99
CA TYR A 159 -15.05 10.51 23.35
C TYR A 159 -15.04 12.04 23.45
N VAL A 160 -16.23 12.64 23.60
CA VAL A 160 -16.47 14.10 23.64
C VAL A 160 -15.54 14.84 24.61
N LEU A 161 -15.21 14.21 25.75
CA LEU A 161 -14.45 14.84 26.83
C LEU A 161 -12.95 14.44 26.84
N SER A 162 -12.49 13.71 25.83
CA SER A 162 -11.10 13.25 25.74
C SER A 162 -10.16 14.44 25.63
N GLY A 163 -9.21 14.57 26.57
CA GLY A 163 -8.26 15.68 26.61
C GLY A 163 -8.78 16.99 27.24
N LEU A 164 -10.08 17.06 27.58
CA LEU A 164 -10.69 18.17 28.33
C LEU A 164 -10.68 17.90 29.84
N ILE A 165 -11.02 16.68 30.25
CA ILE A 165 -11.04 16.31 31.68
C ILE A 165 -9.61 16.11 32.18
N ARG A 166 -9.31 16.72 33.33
CA ARG A 166 -8.06 16.54 34.08
C ARG A 166 -8.34 15.93 35.44
N CYS A 167 -7.45 15.05 35.89
CA CYS A 167 -7.51 14.55 37.26
C CYS A 167 -7.04 15.64 38.22
N GLU A 168 -7.85 15.93 39.24
CA GLU A 168 -7.50 16.91 40.29
C GLU A 168 -6.21 16.53 41.03
N LYS A 169 -6.01 15.23 41.33
CA LYS A 169 -4.87 14.78 42.15
C LYS A 169 -3.52 14.80 41.45
N CYS A 170 -3.46 14.54 40.15
CA CYS A 170 -2.19 14.47 39.41
C CYS A 170 -2.07 15.49 38.27
N GLY A 171 -3.14 16.24 37.96
CA GLY A 171 -3.17 17.24 36.89
C GLY A 171 -3.16 16.69 35.46
N GLU A 172 -3.01 15.37 35.27
CA GLU A 172 -2.95 14.73 33.96
C GLU A 172 -4.32 14.68 33.27
N LYS A 173 -4.29 14.73 31.93
CA LYS A 173 -5.49 14.63 31.09
C LYS A 173 -5.97 13.18 31.00
N LEU A 174 -7.28 12.98 31.08
CA LEU A 174 -7.89 11.66 30.85
C LEU A 174 -8.10 11.40 29.35
N GLN A 175 -7.94 10.13 28.95
CA GLN A 175 -8.10 9.66 27.58
C GLN A 175 -9.27 8.67 27.49
N GLY A 176 -9.98 8.70 26.36
CA GLY A 176 -11.00 7.70 26.04
C GLY A 176 -10.40 6.30 25.85
N LYS A 177 -10.91 5.33 26.59
CA LYS A 177 -10.56 3.90 26.48
C LYS A 177 -11.82 3.05 26.43
N SER A 178 -11.71 1.90 25.77
CA SER A 178 -12.77 0.90 25.74
C SER A 178 -12.29 -0.45 26.22
N ALA A 179 -13.11 -1.16 26.99
CA ALA A 179 -12.85 -2.53 27.42
C ALA A 179 -14.07 -3.42 27.18
N TYR A 180 -13.83 -4.72 27.06
CA TYR A 180 -14.90 -5.71 27.02
C TYR A 180 -15.13 -6.26 28.44
N SER A 181 -16.40 -6.36 28.84
CA SER A 181 -16.83 -7.11 30.02
C SER A 181 -16.68 -8.61 29.77
N SER A 182 -16.67 -9.41 30.84
CA SER A 182 -16.72 -10.88 30.78
C SER A 182 -17.90 -11.39 29.94
N VAL A 183 -18.99 -10.62 29.83
CA VAL A 183 -20.17 -10.92 29.01
C VAL A 183 -20.05 -10.38 27.56
N LYS A 184 -18.83 -10.06 27.10
CA LYS A 184 -18.52 -9.49 25.77
C LYS A 184 -19.21 -8.16 25.44
N LYS A 185 -19.80 -7.46 26.43
CA LYS A 185 -20.32 -6.09 26.26
C LYS A 185 -19.16 -5.09 26.24
N LYS A 186 -19.16 -4.17 25.27
CA LYS A 186 -18.12 -3.13 25.16
C LYS A 186 -18.50 -1.92 26.00
N HIS A 187 -17.61 -1.51 26.89
CA HIS A 187 -17.74 -0.33 27.76
C HIS A 187 -16.77 0.76 27.30
N TYR A 188 -17.22 2.00 27.37
CA TYR A 188 -16.46 3.19 27.01
C TYR A 188 -16.27 4.07 28.24
N TYR A 189 -15.04 4.46 28.53
CA TYR A 189 -14.72 5.23 29.74
C TYR A 189 -13.49 6.11 29.53
N TYR A 190 -13.39 7.18 30.32
CA TYR A 190 -12.21 8.01 30.44
C TYR A 190 -11.31 7.48 31.55
N SER A 191 -10.02 7.34 31.26
CA SER A 191 -9.03 6.94 32.24
C SER A 191 -7.66 7.52 31.92
N HIS A 192 -6.78 7.49 32.91
CA HIS A 192 -5.37 7.82 32.72
C HIS A 192 -4.71 6.87 31.72
N LYS A 193 -3.64 7.32 31.04
CA LYS A 193 -2.84 6.45 30.17
C LYS A 193 -2.31 5.25 30.95
N ASN A 194 -1.81 5.50 32.16
CA ASN A 194 -1.34 4.52 33.15
C ASN A 194 -2.12 4.69 34.47
N THR A 195 -1.71 4.04 35.57
CA THR A 195 -2.34 4.28 36.89
C THR A 195 -2.02 5.69 37.41
N CYS A 196 -2.97 6.34 38.07
CA CYS A 196 -2.73 7.63 38.71
C CYS A 196 -1.70 7.47 39.84
N LYS A 197 -0.60 8.24 39.79
CA LYS A 197 0.48 8.20 40.80
C LYS A 197 0.02 8.58 42.22
N ASN A 198 -1.04 9.39 42.31
CA ASN A 198 -1.56 9.93 43.58
C ASN A 198 -2.91 9.30 43.99
N GLY A 199 -3.25 8.12 43.45
CA GLY A 199 -4.51 7.42 43.80
C GLY A 199 -5.77 8.20 43.43
N GLY A 200 -5.76 8.88 42.28
CA GLY A 200 -6.90 9.59 41.71
C GLY A 200 -7.91 8.66 41.02
N ILE A 201 -8.99 9.24 40.49
CA ILE A 201 -10.05 8.51 39.78
C ILE A 201 -9.45 7.74 38.60
N ASN A 202 -9.69 6.43 38.60
CA ASN A 202 -9.15 5.53 37.57
C ASN A 202 -10.09 5.34 36.38
N ARG A 203 -11.39 5.60 36.54
CA ARG A 203 -12.41 5.40 35.50
C ARG A 203 -13.58 6.36 35.67
N ILE A 204 -13.97 7.02 34.58
CA ILE A 204 -15.22 7.78 34.46
C ILE A 204 -15.95 7.22 33.24
N ASP A 205 -17.18 6.74 33.39
CA ASP A 205 -17.91 6.20 32.24
C ASP A 205 -18.19 7.31 31.20
N ALA A 206 -18.01 6.98 29.92
CA ALA A 206 -18.18 7.92 28.84
C ALA A 206 -19.64 8.06 28.38
N GLY A 207 -20.57 7.41 29.09
CA GLY A 207 -21.96 7.28 28.72
C GLY A 207 -22.18 6.32 27.54
N THR A 208 -23.43 5.96 27.31
CA THR A 208 -23.89 5.39 26.05
C THR A 208 -24.46 6.52 25.20
N VAL A 209 -23.93 6.72 24.00
CA VAL A 209 -24.62 7.49 22.95
C VAL A 209 -25.62 6.56 22.28
#